data_AF-A0A2I1GJA8-F1
#
_entry.id   AF-A0A2I1GJA8-F1
#
_cell.length_a   1.000
_cell.length_b   1.000
_cell.length_c   1.000
_cell.angle_alpha   90.00
_cell.angle_beta   90.00
_cell.angle_gamma   90.00
#
_symmetry.space_group_name_H-M   'P 1'
#
loop_
_entity.id
_entity.type
_entity.pdbx_description
1 polymer ?
#
loop_
_entity_poly.entity_id
_entity_poly.type
_entity_poly.pdbx_seq_one_letter_code
_entity_poly.pdbx_strand_id
1 'polypeptide(L)' 'MIHIENGNKPPAALTEHDMDILCKDEKKLYGCRAILVARSEVLEGLLNNGMKESFEGKISFPAIDSSGMRIYLCWIT' A
#
# COMPACT_ATOMS: atom_id res chain seq x y z
N MET A 1 8.98 6.11 -1.03
CA MET A 1 9.44 5.50 0.24
C MET A 1 8.25 4.81 0.88
N ILE A 2 8.39 3.58 1.37
CA ILE A 2 7.30 2.85 2.05
C ILE A 2 7.55 3.00 3.54
N HIS A 3 6.61 3.59 4.26
CA HIS A 3 6.67 3.67 5.71
C HIS A 3 5.91 2.50 6.34
N ILE A 4 6.53 1.84 7.32
CA ILE A 4 5.88 0.85 8.17
C ILE A 4 5.57 1.55 9.48
N GLU A 5 4.33 1.47 9.94
CA GLU A 5 4.03 1.94 11.29
C GLU A 5 3.52 0.84 12.18
N ASN A 6 4.16 0.75 13.33
CA ASN A 6 3.64 0.08 14.50
C ASN A 6 2.63 1.00 15.21
N GLY A 7 1.57 1.41 14.50
CA GLY A 7 0.37 1.97 15.11
C GLY A 7 0.21 3.49 15.21
N ASN A 8 0.94 4.34 14.48
CA ASN A 8 0.66 5.78 14.52
C ASN A 8 1.04 6.54 13.24
N LYS A 9 0.04 6.90 12.40
CA LYS A 9 0.12 7.61 11.09
C LYS A 9 1.28 8.62 11.04
N PRO A 10 2.10 8.68 9.96
CA PRO A 10 3.21 9.62 9.97
C PRO A 10 2.60 11.02 9.85
N PRO A 11 3.18 12.03 10.52
CA PRO A 11 2.66 13.38 10.46
C PRO A 11 2.52 13.78 8.99
N ALA A 12 1.31 14.21 8.61
CA ALA A 12 0.86 14.46 7.24
C ALA A 12 1.72 15.44 6.42
N ALA A 13 2.79 15.98 7.01
CA ALA A 13 3.63 17.02 6.45
C ALA A 13 4.87 16.51 5.68
N LEU A 14 5.18 15.20 5.62
CA LEU A 14 6.44 14.73 5.03
C LEU A 14 6.39 13.56 4.04
N THR A 15 5.21 13.05 3.64
CA THR A 15 5.18 11.93 2.69
C THR A 15 3.93 11.89 1.82
N GLU A 16 4.14 11.80 0.50
CA GLU A 16 3.15 11.52 -0.56
C GLU A 16 2.55 10.11 -0.40
N HIS A 17 1.78 9.90 0.66
CA HIS A 17 1.13 8.62 0.95
C HIS A 17 -0.38 8.80 0.89
N ASP A 18 -0.98 8.21 -0.12
CA ASP A 18 -2.41 8.22 -0.41
C ASP A 18 -3.03 6.81 -0.35
N MET A 19 -2.24 5.81 0.04
CA MET A 19 -2.65 4.41 0.11
C MET A 19 -2.23 3.69 1.39
N ASP A 20 -3.22 3.10 2.08
CA ASP A 20 -3.04 2.22 3.24
C ASP A 20 -3.10 0.75 2.81
N ILE A 21 -2.07 -0.04 3.15
CA ILE A 21 -2.00 -1.46 2.84
C ILE A 21 -2.02 -2.26 4.15
N LEU A 22 -3.12 -2.95 4.42
CA LEU A 22 -3.27 -3.82 5.60
C LEU A 22 -2.78 -5.23 5.27
N CYS A 23 -1.79 -5.74 6.01
CA CYS A 23 -1.24 -7.08 5.84
C CYS A 23 -1.87 -8.09 6.81
N LYS A 24 -1.57 -9.39 6.59
CA LYS A 24 -2.04 -10.49 7.43
C LYS A 24 -1.70 -10.33 8.91
N ASP A 25 -0.52 -9.80 9.21
CA ASP A 25 -0.03 -9.56 10.58
C ASP A 25 -0.59 -8.26 11.19
N GLU A 26 -1.70 -7.77 10.67
CA GLU A 26 -2.42 -6.54 11.07
C GLU A 26 -1.58 -5.26 10.98
N LYS A 27 -0.37 -5.35 10.44
CA LYS A 27 0.49 -4.20 10.20
C LYS A 27 0.06 -3.44 8.97
N LYS A 28 0.20 -2.11 9.04
CA LYS A 28 -0.09 -1.20 7.94
C LYS A 28 1.20 -0.74 7.29
N LEU A 29 1.19 -0.74 5.97
CA LEU A 29 2.21 -0.14 5.12
C LEU A 29 1.59 1.03 4.37
N TYR A 30 2.36 2.10 4.20
CA TYR A 30 1.94 3.28 3.47
C TYR A 30 2.64 3.34 2.12
N GLY A 31 1.86 3.51 1.06
CA GLY A 31 2.35 3.58 -0.31
C GLY A 31 1.80 4.79 -1.05
N CYS A 32 2.40 5.05 -2.21
CA CYS A 32 1.90 6.03 -3.18
C CYS A 32 1.21 5.29 -4.32
N ARG A 33 -0.10 5.47 -4.47
CA ARG A 33 -0.96 4.87 -5.49
C ARG A 33 -0.38 5.05 -6.88
N ALA A 34 0.10 6.25 -7.21
CA ALA A 34 0.66 6.54 -8.52
C ALA A 34 1.88 5.66 -8.84
N ILE A 35 2.79 5.45 -7.87
CA ILE A 35 3.97 4.60 -8.05
C ILE A 35 3.57 3.13 -8.14
N LEU A 36 2.63 2.68 -7.31
CA LEU A 36 2.15 1.30 -7.27
C LEU A 36 1.49 0.91 -8.60
N VAL A 37 0.60 1.76 -9.12
CA VAL A 37 -0.08 1.58 -10.40
C VAL A 37 0.92 1.64 -11.56
N ALA A 38 1.86 2.60 -11.56
CA ALA A 38 2.82 2.77 -12.66
C ALA A 38 3.80 1.60 -12.83
N ARG A 39 3.95 0.75 -11.80
CA ARG A 39 5.00 -0.28 -11.76
C ARG A 39 4.46 -1.70 -11.52
N SER A 40 3.14 -1.89 -11.49
CA SER A 40 2.52 -3.21 -11.40
C SER A 40 1.13 -3.20 -12.06
N GLU A 41 0.99 -3.90 -13.19
CA GLU A 41 -0.29 -4.09 -13.89
C GLU A 41 -1.35 -4.75 -12.98
N VAL A 42 -0.91 -5.60 -12.06
CA VAL A 42 -1.79 -6.23 -11.06
C VAL A 42 -2.35 -5.18 -10.10
N LEU A 43 -1.50 -4.26 -9.62
CA LEU A 43 -1.94 -3.17 -8.75
C LEU A 43 -2.74 -2.12 -9.51
N GLU A 44 -2.41 -1.85 -10.77
CA GLU A 44 -3.23 -1.01 -11.65
C GLU A 44 -4.65 -1.56 -11.77
N GLY A 45 -4.79 -2.85 -12.11
CA GLY A 45 -6.09 -3.52 -12.16
C GLY A 45 -6.80 -3.51 -10.80
N LEU A 46 -6.10 -3.71 -9.69
CA LEU A 46 -6.72 -3.66 -8.37
C LEU A 46 -7.21 -2.25 -7.99
N LEU A 47 -6.43 -1.23 -8.31
CA LEU A 47 -6.62 0.14 -7.82
C LEU A 47 -7.40 1.04 -8.76
N ASN A 48 -7.54 0.69 -10.04
CA ASN A 48 -8.24 1.48 -11.05
C ASN A 48 -9.49 0.80 -11.64
N ASN A 49 -9.81 -0.45 -11.29
CA ASN A 49 -10.92 -1.20 -11.90
C ASN A 49 -12.31 -0.92 -11.28
N GLY A 50 -12.49 0.24 -10.63
CA GLY A 50 -13.78 0.66 -10.05
C GLY A 50 -14.27 -0.21 -8.89
N MET A 51 -13.38 -0.98 -8.26
CA MET A 51 -13.67 -1.71 -7.03
C MET A 51 -13.68 -0.77 -5.83
N LYS A 52 -14.15 -1.24 -4.68
CA LYS A 52 -14.19 -0.46 -3.43
C LYS A 52 -12.80 0.10 -3.07
N GLU A 53 -11.76 -0.70 -3.31
CA GLU A 53 -10.35 -0.38 -3.18
C GLU A 53 -9.90 0.81 -4.04
N SER A 54 -10.56 1.05 -5.17
CA SER A 54 -10.28 2.19 -6.05
C SER A 54 -10.71 3.52 -5.44
N PHE A 55 -11.64 3.51 -4.49
CA PHE A 55 -12.21 4.71 -3.86
C PHE A 55 -11.74 4.92 -2.41
N GLU A 56 -11.51 3.84 -1.65
CA GLU A 56 -11.24 3.93 -0.21
C GLU A 56 -9.78 4.22 0.16
N GLY A 57 -8.86 4.33 -0.81
CA GLY A 57 -7.44 4.59 -0.54
C GLY A 57 -6.80 3.53 0.37
N LYS A 58 -7.44 2.36 0.49
CA LYS A 58 -7.05 1.29 1.40
C LYS A 58 -7.27 -0.05 0.73
N ILE A 59 -6.28 -0.92 0.88
CA ILE A 59 -6.31 -2.31 0.38
C ILE A 59 -5.86 -3.28 1.48
N SER A 60 -6.33 -4.53 1.41
CA SER A 60 -5.95 -5.56 2.36
C SER A 60 -5.42 -6.81 1.68
N PHE A 61 -4.31 -7.33 2.17
CA PHE A 61 -3.69 -8.58 1.72
C PHE A 61 -3.67 -9.59 2.87
N PRO A 62 -4.75 -10.37 3.05
CA PRO A 62 -4.88 -11.30 4.18
C PRO A 62 -3.95 -12.51 4.09
N ALA A 63 -3.32 -12.75 2.93
CA ALA A 63 -2.45 -13.89 2.69
C ALA A 63 -0.95 -13.58 2.90
N ILE A 64 -0.55 -12.30 2.96
CA ILE A 64 0.85 -11.88 2.94
C ILE A 64 1.14 -11.06 4.21
N ASP A 65 2.21 -11.42 4.92
CA ASP A 65 2.69 -10.64 6.07
C ASP A 65 3.41 -9.36 5.61
N SER A 66 3.46 -8.35 6.47
CA SER A 66 4.11 -7.07 6.17
C SER A 66 5.57 -7.17 5.71
N SER A 67 6.30 -8.19 6.18
CA SER A 67 7.67 -8.48 5.74
C SER A 67 7.74 -8.88 4.26
N GLY A 68 6.85 -9.78 3.82
CA GLY A 68 6.75 -10.21 2.43
C GLY A 68 6.26 -9.09 1.52
N MET A 69 5.24 -8.35 1.97
CA MET A 69 4.73 -7.20 1.23
C MET A 69 5.80 -6.12 1.04
N ARG A 70 6.63 -5.85 2.05
CA ARG A 70 7.73 -4.88 1.92
C ARG A 70 8.75 -5.29 0.88
N ILE A 71 9.09 -6.58 0.77
CA ILE A 71 10.02 -7.07 -0.25
C ILE A 71 9.43 -6.81 -1.64
N TYR A 72 8.15 -7.15 -1.84
CA TYR A 72 7.44 -6.90 -3.09
C TYR A 72 7.42 -5.41 -3.45
N LEU A 73 7.02 -4.57 -2.51
CA LEU A 73 6.94 -3.13 -2.73
C LEU A 73 8.33 -2.49 -2.92
N CYS A 74 9.38 -2.97 -2.26
CA CYS A 74 10.76 -2.51 -2.45
C CYS A 74 11.32 -2.89 -3.83
N TRP A 75 10.83 -3.97 -4.43
CA TRP A 75 11.18 -4.32 -5.81
C TRP A 75 10.50 -3.38 -6.80
N ILE A 76 9.30 -2.91 -6.44
CA ILE A 76 8.53 -1.97 -7.22
C ILE A 76 9.06 -0.55 -7.05
N THR A 77 9.40 -0.03 -5.86
CA THR A 77 9.78 1.38 -5.63
C THR A 77 11.29 1.64 -5.71
#